data_AF-A0A7K2NT86-F1
#
_entry.id   AF-A0A7K2NT86-F1
#
_cell.length_a   1.000
_cell.length_b   1.000
_cell.length_c   1.000
_cell.angle_alpha   90.00
_cell.angle_beta   90.00
_cell.angle_gamma   90.00
#
_symmetry.space_group_name_H-M   'P 1'
#
loop_
_entity.id
_entity.type
_entity.pdbx_description
1 polymer ?
#
loop_
_entity_poly.entity_id
_entity_poly.type
_entity_poly.pdbx_seq_one_letter_code
_entity_poly.pdbx_strand_id
1 'polypeptide(L)' 'MPDALYQRYLKALGTHLDHRAACTTCTNSRRCREGDRLWDAFTRSQDAYLERQRSQRGKPNSR' A
#
# COMPACT_ATOMS: atom_id res chain seq x y z
N MET A 1 -18.94 -3.14 4.00
CA MET A 1 -17.99 -3.80 3.08
C MET A 1 -16.63 -3.18 3.31
N PRO A 2 -15.58 -3.95 3.65
CA PRO A 2 -14.23 -3.39 3.71
C PRO A 2 -13.91 -2.74 2.37
N ASP A 3 -13.30 -1.57 2.44
CA ASP A 3 -12.96 -0.77 1.28
C ASP A 3 -12.06 -1.59 0.34
N ALA A 4 -12.46 -1.78 -0.92
CA ALA A 4 -11.67 -2.57 -1.88
C ALA A 4 -10.23 -2.02 -2.05
N LEU A 5 -10.02 -0.72 -1.83
CA LEU A 5 -8.69 -0.12 -1.80
C LEU A 5 -7.92 -0.50 -0.54
N TYR A 6 -8.60 -0.59 0.60
CA TYR A 6 -8.01 -1.07 1.85
C TYR A 6 -7.56 -2.53 1.74
N GLN A 7 -8.36 -3.40 1.11
CA GLN A 7 -7.96 -4.78 0.84
C GLN A 7 -6.75 -4.88 -0.11
N ARG A 8 -6.71 -4.05 -1.16
CA ARG A 8 -5.55 -3.96 -2.07
C ARG A 8 -4.30 -3.48 -1.33
N TYR A 9 -4.43 -2.47 -0.48
CA TYR A 9 -3.36 -1.98 0.39
C TYR A 9 -2.80 -3.08 1.30
N LEU A 10 -3.66 -3.81 2.02
CA LEU A 10 -3.22 -4.90 2.90
C LEU A 10 -2.52 -6.03 2.12
N LYS A 11 -3.02 -6.36 0.92
CA LYS A 11 -2.40 -7.37 0.06
C LYS A 11 -0.99 -6.93 -0.37
N ALA A 12 -0.84 -5.69 -0.85
CA ALA A 12 0.46 -5.15 -1.28
C ALA A 12 1.46 -5.08 -0.12
N LEU A 13 0.99 -4.69 1.08
CA LEU A 13 1.80 -4.70 2.30
C LEU A 13 2.25 -6.13 2.65
N GLY A 14 1.35 -7.10 2.61
CA GLY A 14 1.66 -8.51 2.86
C GLY A 14 2.74 -9.03 1.92
N THR A 15 2.61 -8.79 0.61
CA THR A 15 3.62 -9.21 -0.38
C THR A 15 4.98 -8.53 -0.17
N HIS A 16 5.00 -7.24 0.19
CA HIS A 16 6.26 -6.55 0.50
C HIS A 16 6.94 -7.12 1.76
N LEU A 17 6.17 -7.42 2.82
CA LEU A 17 6.71 -8.01 4.05
C LEU A 17 7.22 -9.44 3.84
N ASP A 18 6.49 -10.25 3.08
CA ASP A 18 6.89 -11.61 2.71
C ASP A 18 8.21 -11.60 1.93
N HIS A 19 8.30 -10.75 0.90
CA HIS A 19 9.53 -10.56 0.15
C HIS A 19 10.68 -10.09 1.04
N ARG A 20 10.43 -9.13 1.94
CA ARG A 20 11.46 -8.62 2.86
C ARG A 20 11.94 -9.69 3.84
N ALA A 21 11.07 -10.60 4.27
CA ALA A 21 11.44 -11.71 5.15
C ALA A 21 12.29 -12.76 4.40
N ALA A 22 12.00 -13.02 3.13
CA ALA A 22 12.73 -13.99 2.32
C ALA A 22 14.00 -13.43 1.65
N CYS A 23 14.08 -12.12 1.42
CA CYS A 23 15.16 -11.50 0.66
C CYS A 23 16.32 -11.07 1.57
N THR A 24 17.48 -11.70 1.40
CA THR A 24 18.72 -11.36 2.11
C THR A 24 19.40 -10.08 1.59
N THR A 25 19.02 -9.62 0.40
CA THR A 25 19.55 -8.39 -0.22
C THR A 25 18.81 -7.14 0.26
N CYS A 26 17.53 -7.29 0.63
CA CYS A 26 16.72 -6.20 1.14
C CYS A 26 17.09 -5.91 2.59
N THR A 27 17.50 -4.68 2.86
CA THR A 27 17.78 -4.14 4.20
C THR A 27 16.84 -2.97 4.49
N ASN A 28 16.91 -2.42 5.70
CA ASN A 28 16.13 -1.22 6.07
C ASN A 28 16.40 -0.01 5.15
N SER A 29 17.62 0.12 4.63
CA SER A 29 18.08 1.27 3.86
C SER A 29 18.24 0.98 2.37
N ARG A 30 18.22 -0.29 1.94
CA ARG A 30 18.47 -0.69 0.55
C ARG A 30 17.50 -1.77 0.13
N ARG A 31 16.79 -1.56 -0.98
CA ARG A 31 15.87 -2.53 -1.58
C ARG A 31 16.50 -3.11 -2.84
N CYS A 32 16.26 -4.38 -3.10
CA CYS A 32 16.54 -4.95 -4.41
C CYS A 32 15.48 -4.49 -5.42
N ARG A 33 15.70 -4.75 -6.72
CA ARG A 33 14.77 -4.31 -7.79
C ARG A 33 13.35 -4.85 -7.60
N GLU A 34 13.21 -6.07 -7.08
CA GLU A 34 11.93 -6.68 -6.74
C GLU A 34 11.24 -5.94 -5.58
N GLY A 35 11.97 -5.74 -4.49
CA GLY A 35 11.50 -4.99 -3.31
C GLY A 35 11.12 -3.55 -3.65
N ASP A 36 11.81 -2.90 -4.59
CA ASP A 36 11.49 -1.56 -5.06
C ASP A 36 10.15 -1.51 -5.82
N ARG A 37 9.89 -2.50 -6.68
CA ARG A 37 8.58 -2.66 -7.36
C ARG A 37 7.45 -2.92 -6.37
N LEU A 38 7.69 -3.77 -5.36
CA LEU A 38 6.70 -4.06 -4.33
C LEU A 38 6.43 -2.85 -3.44
N TRP A 39 7.46 -2.07 -3.14
CA TRP A 39 7.34 -0.82 -2.41
C TRP A 39 6.52 0.21 -3.20
N ASP A 40 6.79 0.41 -4.50
CA ASP A 40 6.00 1.30 -5.36
C ASP A 40 4.52 0.87 -5.42
N ALA A 41 4.26 -0.43 -5.58
CA ALA A 41 2.89 -0.97 -5.58
C ALA A 41 2.16 -0.75 -4.25
N PHE A 42 2.87 -0.91 -3.12
CA PHE A 42 2.37 -0.60 -1.79
C PHE A 42 2.03 0.88 -1.62
N THR A 43 2.96 1.78 -1.97
CA THR A 43 2.76 3.24 -1.86
C THR A 43 1.59 3.70 -2.72
N ARG A 44 1.48 3.25 -3.98
CA ARG A 44 0.31 3.57 -4.83
C ARG A 44 -1.01 3.11 -4.23
N SER A 45 -1.04 1.92 -3.61
CA SER A 45 -2.25 1.39 -2.97
C SER A 45 -2.62 2.19 -1.73
N GLN A 46 -1.63 2.63 -0.94
CA GLN A 46 -1.82 3.51 0.20
C GLN A 46 -2.36 4.88 -0.25
N ASP A 47 -1.75 5.50 -1.26
CA ASP A 47 -2.19 6.79 -1.79
C ASP A 47 -3.63 6.73 -2.30
N ALA A 48 -3.99 5.71 -3.06
CA ALA A 48 -5.36 5.53 -3.55
C ALA A 48 -6.38 5.40 -2.39
N TYR A 49 -6.02 4.65 -1.34
CA TYR A 49 -6.86 4.53 -0.15
C TYR A 49 -7.01 5.88 0.57
N LEU A 50 -5.91 6.60 0.78
CA LEU A 50 -5.91 7.90 1.45
C LEU A 50 -6.68 8.96 0.63
N GLU A 51 -6.54 8.97 -0.70
CA GLU A 51 -7.30 9.86 -1.58
C GLU A 51 -8.80 9.58 -1.50
N ARG A 52 -9.21 8.31 -1.49
CA ARG A 52 -10.60 7.92 -1.29
C ARG A 52 -11.09 8.33 0.10
N GLN A 53 -10.28 8.18 1.15
CA GLN A 53 -10.64 8.57 2.50
C GLN A 53 -10.81 10.10 2.62
N ARG A 54 -9.94 10.88 1.97
CA ARG A 54 -10.07 12.35 1.88
C ARG A 54 -11.34 12.74 1.12
N SER A 55 -11.62 12.09 0.00
CA SER A 55 -12.85 12.31 -0.79
C SER A 55 -14.11 11.98 0.01
N GLN A 56 -14.09 10.92 0.83
CA GLN A 56 -15.20 10.58 1.72
C GLN A 56 -15.39 11.61 2.84
N ARG A 57 -14.31 12.16 3.39
CA ARG A 57 -14.36 13.24 4.41
C ARG A 57 -14.76 14.60 3.83
N GLY A 58 -14.37 14.87 2.58
CA GLY A 58 -14.61 16.13 1.89
C GLY A 58 -15.95 16.21 1.16
N LYS A 59 -16.72 15.13 1.08
CA LYS A 59 -18.13 15.22 0.70
C LYS A 59 -18.88 15.90 1.85
N PRO A 60 -19.37 17.15 1.70
CA PRO A 60 -20.34 17.66 2.65
C PRO A 60 -21.50 16.69 2.60
N ASN A 61 -21.94 16.25 3.78
CA ASN A 61 -23.17 15.51 3.96
C ASN A 61 -24.31 16.41 3.45
N SER A 62 -24.60 16.37 2.15
CA SER A 62 -25.82 16.92 1.58
C SER A 62 -26.94 15.98 2.00
N ARG A 63 -27.46 16.19 3.20
CA ARG A 63 -28.73 15.66 3.64
C ARG A 63 -29.54 16.77 4.27
#